data_AF-A0A7L9K470-F1
#
_entry.id   AF-A0A7L9K470-F1
#
_cell.length_a   1.000
_cell.length_b   1.000
_cell.length_c   1.000
_cell.angle_alpha   90.00
_cell.angle_beta   90.00
_cell.angle_gamma   90.00
#
_symmetry.space_group_name_H-M   'P 1'
#
loop_
_entity.id
_entity.type
_entity.pdbx_description
1 polymer ?
#
loop_
_entity_poly.entity_id
_entity_poly.type
_entity_poly.pdbx_seq_one_letter_code
_entity_poly.pdbx_strand_id
1 'polypeptide(L)'
;SDVIVRFQGGNNAGHTLKINDVVYKLSLLPSGVVRPDKMSVIGSGVVIDPHSLVSELENLKSQGISVTPDNLRIANNASLILSIHRDLDMLR
;
A
#
# COMPACT_ATOMS: atom_id res chain seq x y z
N SER A 1 5.35 -9.51 15.49
CA SER A 1 4.98 -10.16 14.22
C SER A 1 6.08 -9.97 13.21
N ASP A 2 6.32 -10.96 12.37
CA ASP A 2 7.39 -10.92 11.35
C ASP A 2 6.85 -10.63 9.95
N VAL A 3 5.56 -10.89 9.74
CA VAL A 3 4.82 -10.60 8.52
C VAL A 3 3.58 -9.77 8.86
N ILE A 4 3.32 -8.72 8.09
CA ILE A 4 2.15 -7.85 8.20
C ILE A 4 1.40 -7.92 6.87
N VAL A 5 0.12 -8.29 6.94
CA VAL A 5 -0.69 -8.57 5.75
C VAL A 5 -1.89 -7.64 5.69
N ARG A 6 -2.12 -7.01 4.53
CA ARG A 6 -3.42 -6.42 4.19
C ARG A 6 -4.22 -7.44 3.41
N PHE A 7 -5.32 -7.92 3.98
CA PHE A 7 -6.08 -9.04 3.40
C PHE A 7 -7.30 -8.61 2.58
N GLN A 8 -7.78 -7.36 2.75
CA GLN A 8 -8.94 -6.83 2.02
C GLN A 8 -8.85 -5.31 1.80
N GLY A 9 -9.71 -4.81 0.90
CA GLY A 9 -10.01 -3.39 0.73
C GLY A 9 -9.24 -2.77 -0.42
N GLY A 10 -9.05 -1.46 -0.41
CA GLY A 10 -8.26 -0.75 -1.43
C GLY A 10 -7.50 0.44 -0.84
N ASN A 11 -7.26 1.45 -1.65
CA ASN A 11 -6.62 2.72 -1.29
C ASN A 11 -7.54 3.71 -0.55
N ASN A 12 -8.69 3.26 -0.06
CA ASN A 12 -9.74 4.08 0.55
C ASN A 12 -9.63 4.25 2.08
N ALA A 13 -8.65 3.60 2.72
CA ALA A 13 -8.43 3.69 4.17
C ALA A 13 -7.12 4.40 4.48
N GLY A 14 -7.14 5.47 5.27
CA GLY A 14 -5.94 6.20 5.69
C GLY A 14 -5.41 5.70 7.04
N HIS A 15 -4.17 5.24 7.07
CA HIS A 15 -3.43 4.87 8.28
C HIS A 15 -2.27 5.82 8.49
N THR A 16 -2.28 6.56 9.60
CA THR A 16 -1.17 7.45 9.96
C THR A 16 -0.31 6.78 11.02
N LEU A 17 0.99 6.66 10.75
CA LEU A 17 1.98 6.15 11.69
C LEU A 17 2.91 7.29 12.11
N LYS A 18 3.22 7.38 13.40
CA LYS A 18 4.26 8.28 13.90
C LYS A 18 5.41 7.42 14.45
N ILE A 19 6.60 7.53 13.86
CA ILE A 19 7.81 6.81 14.27
C ILE A 19 8.93 7.84 14.42
N ASN A 20 9.53 7.96 15.61
CA ASN A 20 10.64 8.88 15.89
C ASN A 20 10.40 10.30 15.33
N ASP A 21 9.20 10.84 15.58
CA ASP A 21 8.69 12.13 15.10
C ASP A 21 8.44 12.29 13.59
N VAL A 22 8.71 11.27 12.77
CA VAL A 22 8.30 11.22 11.36
C VAL A 22 6.89 10.66 11.24
N VAL A 23 6.06 11.33 10.45
CA VAL A 23 4.67 10.92 10.19
C VAL A 23 4.55 10.30 8.80
N TYR A 24 4.20 9.02 8.75
CA TYR A 24 3.94 8.28 7.53
C TYR A 24 2.43 8.15 7.33
N LYS A 25 1.93 8.61 6.18
CA LYS A 25 0.53 8.44 5.78
C LYS A 25 0.46 7.33 4.74
N LEU A 26 -0.21 6.25 5.10
CA LEU A 26 -0.37 5.09 4.25
C LEU A 26 -1.84 4.91 3.88
N SER A 27 -2.10 4.51 2.64
CA SER A 27 -3.45 4.29 2.12
C SER A 27 -3.66 2.87 1.66
N LEU A 28 -2.76 2.34 0.82
CA LEU A 28 -2.82 0.98 0.28
C LEU A 28 -1.78 0.07 0.96
N LEU A 29 -0.56 0.56 1.17
CA LEU A 29 0.52 -0.26 1.72
C LEU A 29 0.24 -0.70 3.17
N PRO A 30 0.61 -1.94 3.55
CA PRO A 30 0.56 -2.36 4.94
C PRO A 30 1.46 -1.48 5.82
N SER A 31 1.05 -1.20 7.06
CA SER A 31 1.83 -0.41 8.02
C SER A 31 3.19 -0.99 8.39
N GLY A 32 3.42 -2.26 8.05
CA GLY A 32 4.72 -2.91 8.18
C GLY A 32 5.79 -2.35 7.26
N VAL A 33 5.44 -1.68 6.16
CA VAL A 33 6.38 -1.30 5.09
C VAL A 33 7.44 -0.27 5.54
N VAL A 34 7.13 0.49 6.60
CA VAL A 34 8.04 1.48 7.20
C VAL A 34 9.00 0.86 8.24
N ARG A 35 8.91 -0.45 8.48
CA ARG A 35 9.75 -1.18 9.44
C ARG A 35 10.73 -2.08 8.68
N PRO A 36 12.06 -1.85 8.76
CA PRO A 36 13.04 -2.57 7.95
C PRO A 36 13.03 -4.09 8.14
N ASP A 37 12.79 -4.56 9.36
CA ASP A 37 12.88 -5.99 9.72
C ASP A 37 11.55 -6.74 9.55
N LYS A 38 10.64 -6.22 8.71
CA LYS A 38 9.28 -6.74 8.58
C LYS A 38 8.89 -6.93 7.12
N MET A 39 8.31 -8.10 6.84
CA MET A 39 7.74 -8.40 5.54
C MET A 39 6.31 -7.87 5.46
N SER A 40 6.03 -7.08 4.43
CA SER A 40 4.69 -6.59 4.11
C SER A 40 4.09 -7.39 2.96
N VAL A 41 2.81 -7.75 3.08
CA VAL A 41 2.10 -8.52 2.05
C VAL A 41 0.76 -7.86 1.72
N ILE A 42 0.51 -7.64 0.43
CA ILE A 42 -0.81 -7.32 -0.10
C ILE A 42 -1.47 -8.63 -0.54
N GLY A 43 -2.53 -9.02 0.15
CA GLY A 43 -3.28 -10.25 -0.10
C GLY A 43 -4.26 -10.14 -1.27
N SER A 44 -4.80 -11.28 -1.70
CA SER A 44 -5.68 -11.41 -2.87
C SER A 44 -7.03 -10.70 -2.73
N GLY A 45 -7.50 -10.45 -1.50
CA GLY A 45 -8.74 -9.71 -1.25
C GLY A 45 -8.59 -8.19 -1.38
N VAL A 46 -7.38 -7.69 -1.66
CA VAL A 46 -7.12 -6.27 -1.90
C VAL A 46 -7.32 -5.96 -3.39
N VAL A 47 -7.99 -4.84 -3.65
CA VAL A 47 -8.09 -4.24 -4.98
C VAL A 47 -7.06 -3.11 -5.06
N ILE A 48 -6.13 -3.21 -6.01
CA ILE A 48 -4.97 -2.33 -6.14
C ILE A 48 -5.26 -1.30 -7.22
N ASP A 49 -5.26 -0.02 -6.86
CA ASP A 49 -5.09 1.07 -7.84
C ASP A 49 -3.59 1.26 -8.12
N PRO A 50 -3.09 0.96 -9.33
CA PRO A 50 -1.68 1.11 -9.65
C PRO A 50 -1.17 2.55 -9.52
N HIS A 51 -2.01 3.55 -9.80
CA HIS A 51 -1.62 4.95 -9.70
C HIS A 51 -1.43 5.35 -8.24
N SER A 52 -2.35 4.94 -7.38
CA SER A 52 -2.25 5.17 -5.94
C SER A 52 -1.06 4.43 -5.34
N LEU A 53 -0.81 3.18 -5.75
CA LEU A 53 0.35 2.40 -5.30
C LEU A 53 1.67 3.12 -5.64
N VAL A 54 1.86 3.53 -6.90
CA VAL A 54 3.08 4.22 -7.34
C VAL A 54 3.25 5.55 -6.61
N SER A 55 2.18 6.33 -6.48
CA SER A 55 2.23 7.61 -5.75
C SER A 55 2.62 7.42 -4.28
N GLU A 56 2.10 6.40 -3.62
CA GLU A 56 2.43 6.09 -2.23
C GLU A 56 3.89 5.62 -2.08
N LEU A 57 4.37 4.79 -3.00
CA LEU A 57 5.77 4.35 -3.04
C LEU A 57 6.75 5.52 -3.22
N GLU A 58 6.47 6.45 -4.15
CA GLU A 58 7.32 7.63 -4.35
C GLU A 58 7.30 8.56 -3.13
N ASN A 59 6.16 8.70 -2.45
CA ASN A 59 6.08 9.48 -1.20
C ASN A 59 6.97 8.85 -0.12
N LEU A 60 6.88 7.54 0.08
CA LEU A 60 7.73 6.81 1.04
C LEU A 60 9.22 6.93 0.68
N LYS A 61 9.56 6.82 -0.60
CA LYS A 61 10.93 6.99 -1.09
C LYS A 61 11.48 8.40 -0.79
N SER A 62 10.66 9.44 -0.94
CA SER A 62 11.03 10.82 -0.58
C SER A 62 11.33 11.00 0.92
N GLN A 63 10.77 10.11 1.75
CA GLN A 63 10.99 10.06 3.20
C GLN A 63 12.10 9.08 3.61
N GLY A 64 12.88 8.58 2.66
CA GLY A 64 14.00 7.67 2.91
C GLY A 64 13.63 6.21 3.14
N ILE A 65 12.36 5.82 2.89
CA ILE A 65 11.93 4.43 3.00
C ILE A 65 12.10 3.73 1.64
N SER A 66 12.92 2.69 1.63
CA SER A 66 13.09 1.83 0.45
C SER A 66 12.09 0.68 0.50
N VAL A 67 11.23 0.59 -0.51
CA VAL A 67 10.28 -0.50 -0.68
C VAL A 67 10.75 -1.35 -1.87
N THR A 68 11.08 -2.61 -1.61
CA THR A 68 11.65 -3.54 -2.58
C THR A 68 10.90 -4.88 -2.53
N PRO A 69 11.11 -5.77 -3.52
CA PRO A 69 10.56 -7.13 -3.46
C PRO A 69 10.98 -7.94 -2.21
N ASP A 70 12.03 -7.52 -1.50
CA ASP A 70 12.51 -8.19 -0.28
C ASP A 70 11.66 -7.84 0.96
N ASN A 71 10.95 -6.71 0.95
CA ASN A 71 10.11 -6.27 2.08
C ASN A 71 8.63 -6.04 1.72
N LEU A 72 8.27 -6.10 0.43
CA LEU A 72 6.89 -6.03 -0.04
C LEU A 72 6.60 -7.15 -1.05
N ARG A 73 5.58 -7.96 -0.76
CA ARG A 73 5.03 -8.95 -1.69
C ARG A 73 3.58 -8.63 -2.04
N ILE A 74 3.20 -8.88 -3.28
CA ILE A 74 1.84 -8.69 -3.78
C ILE A 74 1.33 -10.04 -4.27
N ALA A 75 0.14 -10.43 -3.83
CA ALA A 75 -0.53 -11.61 -4.34
C ALA A 75 -0.77 -11.47 -5.85
N ASN A 76 -0.38 -12.49 -6.63
CA ASN A 76 -0.49 -12.48 -8.08
C ASN A 76 -1.94 -12.46 -8.60
N ASN A 77 -2.91 -12.74 -7.74
CA ASN A 77 -4.34 -12.74 -7.99
C ASN A 77 -5.07 -11.55 -7.32
N ALA A 78 -4.34 -10.53 -6.86
CA ALA A 78 -4.95 -9.28 -6.44
C ALA A 78 -5.59 -8.56 -7.65
N SER A 79 -6.80 -8.03 -7.45
CA SER A 79 -7.53 -7.35 -8.53
C SER A 79 -7.01 -5.93 -8.76
N LEU A 80 -7.14 -5.39 -9.97
CA LEU A 80 -6.70 -4.03 -10.29
C LEU A 80 -7.87 -3.06 -10.46
N ILE A 81 -7.79 -1.88 -9.82
CA ILE A 81 -8.59 -0.71 -10.13
C ILE A 81 -7.93 0.01 -11.31
N LEU A 82 -8.34 -0.36 -12.52
CA LEU A 82 -7.99 0.37 -13.75
C LEU A 82 -8.72 1.72 -13.85
N SER A 83 -8.22 2.64 -14.68
CA SER A 83 -8.78 3.99 -14.86
C SER A 83 -10.28 4.00 -15.15
N ILE A 84 -10.76 3.08 -15.99
CA ILE A 84 -12.20 2.96 -16.31
C ILE A 84 -13.08 2.72 -15.07
N HIS A 85 -12.59 2.03 -14.04
CA HIS A 85 -13.37 1.84 -12.82
C HIS A 85 -13.59 3.15 -12.07
N ARG A 86 -12.60 4.06 -12.08
CA ARG A 86 -12.73 5.39 -11.47
C ARG A 86 -13.69 6.27 -12.25
N ASP A 87 -13.59 6.23 -13.59
CA ASP A 87 -14.51 6.97 -14.46
C ASP A 87 -15.96 6.49 -14.26
N LEU A 88 -16.18 5.17 -14.17
CA LEU A 88 -17.49 4.59 -13.90
C LEU A 88 -18.02 4.91 -12.50
N ASP A 89 -17.15 4.99 -11.49
CA ASP A 89 -17.54 5.34 -10.12
C ASP A 89 -17.97 6.82 -10.02
N MET A 90 -17.29 7.72 -10.74
CA MET A 90 -17.66 9.14 -10.81
C MET A 90 -18.97 9.42 -11.56
N LEU A 91 -19.39 8.51 -12.44
CA LEU A 91 -20.62 8.63 -13.22
C LEU A 91 -21.87 8.09 -12.50
N ARG A 92 -21.70 7.44 -11.34
CA ARG A 92 -22.80 6.91 -10.51
C ARG A 92 -23.28 7.93 -9.49
#